data_AF-A0A2D5KB34-F1
#
_entry.id   AF-A0A2D5KB34-F1
#
_cell.length_a   1.000
_cell.length_b   1.000
_cell.length_c   1.000
_cell.angle_alpha   90.00
_cell.angle_beta   90.00
_cell.angle_gamma   90.00
#
_symmetry.space_group_name_H-M   'P 1'
#
loop_
_entity.id
_entity.type
_entity.pdbx_description
1 polymer ?
#
loop_
_entity_poly.entity_id
_entity_poly.type
_entity_poly.pdbx_seq_one_letter_code
_entity_poly.pdbx_strand_id
1 'polypeptide(L)'
;MSSQKDEKDFNRLLEKAEAHQKALNSVYKSTVQLVNEIKNRSHKYMHQVSDVEDGLVENVKQSDESIEENIKILALNIDKFNQTIGDYVSEFSEELCQMIEALNQAMDLHLKGKGSLTKLLRVRRTLLYLDLLIRKFKNKIVSLQLMNNALFSFSMEMKNIQDAYKSNLITINTEMTAALEHCDGIIQRIEKLS
;
A
#
# COMPACT_ATOMS: atom_id res chain seq x y z
N MET A 1 -34.84 7.16 26.99
CA MET A 1 -33.72 6.19 27.10
C MET A 1 -33.13 5.76 25.75
N SER A 2 -33.85 5.81 24.61
CA SER A 2 -33.28 5.47 23.28
C SER A 2 -32.10 6.39 22.87
N SER A 3 -32.27 7.72 22.94
CA SER A 3 -31.31 8.70 22.42
C SER A 3 -29.87 8.56 22.96
N GLN A 4 -29.69 8.23 24.24
CA GLN A 4 -28.35 8.04 24.83
C GLN A 4 -27.66 6.75 24.38
N LYS A 5 -28.44 5.68 24.15
CA LYS A 5 -27.91 4.41 23.62
C LYS A 5 -27.43 4.61 22.19
N ASP A 6 -28.23 5.29 21.38
CA ASP A 6 -27.91 5.51 19.97
C ASP A 6 -26.71 6.45 19.77
N GLU A 7 -26.55 7.47 20.62
CA GLU A 7 -25.35 8.33 20.60
C GLU A 7 -24.09 7.56 21.01
N LYS A 8 -24.21 6.65 21.98
CA LYS A 8 -23.11 5.75 22.38
C LYS A 8 -22.74 4.79 21.25
N ASP A 9 -23.73 4.23 20.55
CA ASP A 9 -23.52 3.35 19.41
C ASP A 9 -22.85 4.09 18.24
N PHE A 10 -23.26 5.33 17.95
CA PHE A 10 -22.61 6.19 16.96
C PHE A 10 -21.14 6.44 17.29
N ASN A 11 -20.82 6.85 18.53
CA ASN A 11 -19.44 7.09 18.94
C ASN A 11 -18.58 5.83 18.87
N ARG A 12 -19.12 4.68 19.29
CA ARG A 12 -18.45 3.38 19.20
C ARG A 12 -18.10 3.00 17.76
N LEU A 13 -18.97 3.30 16.80
CA LEU A 13 -18.70 3.04 15.38
C LEU A 13 -17.58 3.94 14.84
N LEU A 14 -17.52 5.20 15.27
CA LEU A 14 -16.42 6.09 14.88
C LEU A 14 -15.08 5.65 15.51
N GLU A 15 -15.09 5.21 16.77
CA GLU A 15 -13.91 4.65 17.44
C GLU A 15 -13.44 3.37 16.73
N LYS A 16 -14.36 2.50 16.32
CA LYS A 16 -14.06 1.30 15.51
C LYS A 16 -13.40 1.69 14.18
N ALA A 17 -13.98 2.65 13.45
CA ALA A 17 -13.40 3.13 12.19
C ALA A 17 -12.00 3.74 12.38
N GLU A 18 -11.76 4.47 13.47
CA GLU A 18 -10.44 5.03 13.79
C GLU A 18 -9.42 3.93 14.12
N ALA A 19 -9.84 2.86 14.81
CA ALA A 19 -8.97 1.72 15.10
C ALA A 19 -8.51 1.02 13.81
N HIS A 20 -9.44 0.71 12.90
CA HIS A 20 -9.12 0.14 11.59
C HIS A 20 -8.22 1.06 10.76
N GLN A 21 -8.46 2.37 10.81
CA GLN A 21 -7.60 3.33 10.14
C GLN A 21 -6.15 3.34 10.69
N LYS A 22 -5.96 3.11 11.99
CA LYS A 22 -4.61 2.95 12.58
C LYS A 22 -3.95 1.66 12.12
N ALA A 23 -4.70 0.56 12.03
CA ALA A 23 -4.21 -0.71 11.49
C ALA A 23 -3.78 -0.56 10.02
N LEU A 24 -4.61 0.07 9.17
CA LEU A 24 -4.28 0.39 7.77
C LEU A 24 -2.98 1.17 7.64
N ASN A 25 -2.75 2.15 8.51
CA ASN A 25 -1.50 2.92 8.52
C ASN A 25 -0.28 2.06 8.88
N SER A 26 -0.45 1.06 9.75
CA SER A 26 0.61 0.10 10.10
C SER A 26 0.96 -0.78 8.90
N VAL A 27 -0.06 -1.37 8.27
CA VAL A 27 0.10 -2.21 7.07
C VAL A 27 0.76 -1.43 5.93
N TYR A 28 0.32 -0.20 5.69
CA TYR A 28 0.92 0.71 4.71
C TYR A 28 2.42 0.93 4.97
N LYS A 29 2.83 1.19 6.22
CA LYS A 29 4.25 1.42 6.56
C LYS A 29 5.10 0.20 6.28
N SER A 30 4.66 -0.98 6.72
CA SER A 30 5.36 -2.25 6.48
C SER A 30 5.50 -2.53 4.99
N THR A 31 4.43 -2.28 4.23
CA THR A 31 4.42 -2.52 2.78
C THR A 31 5.33 -1.54 2.02
N VAL A 32 5.31 -0.25 2.40
CA VAL A 32 6.20 0.76 1.82
C VAL A 32 7.67 0.47 2.11
N GLN A 33 7.99 -0.13 3.26
CA GLN A 33 9.34 -0.52 3.59
C GLN A 33 9.87 -1.57 2.61
N LEU A 34 9.11 -2.66 2.37
CA LEU A 34 9.50 -3.70 1.39
C LEU A 34 9.71 -3.11 -0.01
N VAL A 35 8.80 -2.23 -0.42
CA VAL A 35 8.89 -1.52 -1.71
C VAL A 35 10.15 -0.66 -1.81
N ASN A 36 10.50 0.06 -0.75
CA ASN A 36 11.71 0.88 -0.73
C ASN A 36 12.99 0.04 -0.70
N GLU A 37 13.00 -1.11 -0.01
CA GLU A 37 14.12 -2.06 0.01
C GLU A 37 14.44 -2.57 -1.40
N ILE A 38 13.42 -3.00 -2.15
CA ILE A 38 13.57 -3.39 -3.56
C ILE A 38 14.02 -2.20 -4.40
N LYS A 39 13.38 -1.03 -4.22
CA LYS A 39 13.67 0.15 -5.04
C LYS A 39 15.14 0.56 -4.93
N ASN A 40 15.66 0.66 -3.71
CA ASN A 40 17.02 1.10 -3.45
C ASN A 40 18.05 0.12 -4.01
N ARG A 41 17.81 -1.19 -3.86
CA ARG A 41 18.70 -2.23 -4.41
C ARG A 41 18.71 -2.24 -5.93
N SER A 42 17.55 -2.08 -6.53
CA SER A 42 17.39 -1.97 -7.98
C SER A 42 18.12 -0.76 -8.55
N HIS A 43 18.04 0.41 -7.90
CA HIS A 43 18.82 1.60 -8.30
C HIS A 43 20.32 1.33 -8.22
N LYS A 44 20.78 0.75 -7.11
CA LYS A 44 22.20 0.41 -6.93
C LYS A 44 22.68 -0.51 -8.07
N TYR A 45 21.87 -1.50 -8.43
CA TYR A 45 22.20 -2.43 -9.50
C TYR A 45 22.26 -1.74 -10.86
N MET A 46 21.26 -0.92 -11.20
CA MET A 46 21.26 -0.16 -12.47
C MET A 46 22.48 0.76 -12.59
N HIS A 47 22.89 1.42 -11.51
CA HIS A 47 24.10 2.22 -11.49
C HIS A 47 25.35 1.39 -11.74
N GLN A 48 25.50 0.24 -11.06
CA GLN A 48 26.65 -0.64 -11.26
C GLN A 48 26.73 -1.18 -12.70
N VAL A 49 25.59 -1.51 -13.32
CA VAL A 49 25.55 -1.94 -14.73
C VAL A 49 25.93 -0.78 -15.66
N SER A 50 25.41 0.42 -15.42
CA SER A 50 25.79 1.62 -16.19
C SER A 50 27.28 1.92 -16.09
N ASP A 51 27.87 1.83 -14.89
CA ASP A 51 29.30 2.09 -14.68
C ASP A 51 30.17 1.10 -15.47
N VAL A 52 29.74 -0.16 -15.59
CA VAL A 52 30.38 -1.18 -16.43
C VAL A 52 30.25 -0.83 -17.92
N GLU A 53 29.05 -0.46 -18.37
CA GLU A 53 28.79 -0.08 -19.77
C GLU A 53 29.59 1.15 -20.20
N ASP A 54 29.74 2.13 -19.30
CA ASP A 54 30.47 3.37 -19.53
C ASP A 54 32.00 3.21 -19.37
N GLY A 55 32.48 2.01 -18.98
CA GLY A 55 33.90 1.72 -18.79
C GLY A 55 34.53 2.47 -17.60
N LEU A 56 33.71 2.88 -16.63
CA LEU A 56 34.14 3.64 -15.43
C LEU A 56 34.68 2.75 -14.30
N VAL A 57 34.85 1.45 -14.56
CA VAL A 57 35.25 0.46 -13.56
C VAL A 57 36.76 0.28 -13.51
N GLU A 58 37.39 0.72 -12.42
CA GLU A 58 38.84 0.60 -12.19
C GLU A 58 39.31 -0.85 -11.95
N ASN A 59 38.44 -1.72 -11.40
CA ASN A 59 38.74 -3.14 -11.16
C ASN A 59 37.56 -4.04 -11.52
N VAL A 60 37.60 -4.62 -12.73
CA VAL A 60 36.52 -5.43 -13.32
C VAL A 60 36.13 -6.62 -12.43
N LYS A 61 37.10 -7.35 -11.87
CA LYS A 61 36.79 -8.55 -11.05
C LYS A 61 36.05 -8.22 -9.76
N GLN A 62 36.45 -7.15 -9.07
CA GLN A 62 35.76 -6.70 -7.86
C GLN A 62 34.37 -6.12 -8.17
N SER A 63 34.20 -5.50 -9.34
CA SER A 63 32.90 -5.02 -9.81
C SER A 63 31.95 -6.18 -10.10
N ASP A 64 32.41 -7.21 -10.82
CA ASP A 64 31.61 -8.39 -11.14
C ASP A 64 31.13 -9.12 -9.87
N GLU A 65 32.02 -9.34 -8.89
CA GLU A 65 31.65 -9.91 -7.59
C GLU A 65 30.62 -9.04 -6.84
N SER A 66 30.76 -7.72 -6.90
CA SER A 66 29.82 -6.77 -6.26
C SER A 66 28.46 -6.73 -6.95
N ILE A 67 28.42 -6.88 -8.27
CA ILE A 67 27.21 -6.95 -9.08
C ILE A 67 26.46 -8.25 -8.75
N GLU A 68 27.14 -9.39 -8.73
CA GLU A 68 26.55 -10.68 -8.35
C GLU A 68 25.97 -10.66 -6.93
N GLU A 69 26.69 -10.08 -5.96
CA GLU A 69 26.19 -9.95 -4.59
C GLU A 69 24.91 -9.09 -4.56
N ASN A 70 24.88 -7.99 -5.31
CA ASN A 70 23.70 -7.13 -5.35
C ASN A 70 22.50 -7.80 -6.04
N ILE A 71 22.71 -8.60 -7.09
CA ILE A 71 21.67 -9.44 -7.70
C ILE A 71 21.10 -10.42 -6.68
N LYS A 72 21.95 -11.13 -5.94
CA LYS A 72 21.52 -12.09 -4.91
C LYS A 72 20.67 -11.41 -3.84
N ILE A 73 21.10 -10.25 -3.34
CA ILE A 73 20.34 -9.47 -2.35
C ILE A 73 19.00 -8.99 -2.94
N LEU A 74 19.00 -8.52 -4.19
CA LEU A 74 17.78 -8.07 -4.86
C LEU A 74 16.78 -9.23 -5.03
N ALA A 75 17.27 -10.41 -5.43
CA ALA A 75 16.45 -11.62 -5.54
C ALA A 75 15.84 -12.01 -4.20
N LEU A 76 16.63 -11.98 -3.11
CA LEU A 76 16.14 -12.22 -1.74
C LEU A 76 15.08 -11.20 -1.30
N ASN A 77 15.26 -9.92 -1.64
CA ASN A 77 14.27 -8.88 -1.33
C ASN A 77 12.96 -9.07 -2.09
N ILE A 78 13.04 -9.48 -3.36
CA ILE A 78 11.86 -9.78 -4.18
C ILE A 78 11.15 -11.05 -3.69
N ASP A 79 11.90 -12.08 -3.30
CA ASP A 79 11.35 -13.30 -2.73
C ASP A 79 10.63 -13.03 -1.40
N LYS A 80 11.26 -12.28 -0.49
CA LYS A 80 10.65 -11.80 0.75
C LYS A 80 9.37 -10.99 0.48
N PHE A 81 9.40 -10.11 -0.51
CA PHE A 81 8.20 -9.38 -0.94
C PHE A 81 7.12 -10.34 -1.42
N ASN A 82 7.45 -11.32 -2.27
CA ASN A 82 6.48 -12.28 -2.79
C ASN A 82 5.82 -13.12 -1.71
N GLN A 83 6.58 -13.48 -0.67
CA GLN A 83 6.07 -14.26 0.47
C GLN A 83 5.15 -13.45 1.39
N THR A 84 5.37 -12.14 1.53
CA THR A 84 4.71 -11.33 2.58
C THR A 84 3.62 -10.40 2.04
N ILE A 85 3.69 -10.02 0.76
CA ILE A 85 2.82 -9.00 0.21
C ILE A 85 1.36 -9.44 0.10
N GLY A 86 1.11 -10.74 -0.12
CA GLY A 86 -0.25 -11.29 -0.18
C GLY A 86 -0.97 -11.11 1.16
N ASP A 87 -0.29 -11.38 2.27
CA ASP A 87 -0.85 -11.20 3.62
C ASP A 87 -1.14 -9.73 3.89
N TYR A 88 -0.21 -8.82 3.58
CA TYR A 88 -0.40 -7.39 3.79
C TYR A 88 -1.51 -6.80 2.93
N VAL A 89 -1.67 -7.26 1.69
CA VAL A 89 -2.77 -6.83 0.83
C VAL A 89 -4.11 -7.32 1.37
N SER A 90 -4.16 -8.57 1.85
CA SER A 90 -5.37 -9.15 2.44
C SER A 90 -5.76 -8.42 3.73
N GLU A 91 -4.81 -8.18 4.62
CA GLU A 91 -4.99 -7.42 5.86
C GLU A 91 -5.46 -5.98 5.55
N PHE A 92 -4.84 -5.32 4.58
CA PHE A 92 -5.25 -3.99 4.14
C PHE A 92 -6.70 -3.98 3.64
N SER A 93 -7.08 -4.94 2.81
CA SER A 93 -8.43 -5.03 2.24
C SER A 93 -9.48 -5.28 3.33
N GLU A 94 -9.18 -6.18 4.27
CA GLU A 94 -10.04 -6.48 5.41
C GLU A 94 -10.25 -5.25 6.30
N GLU A 95 -9.17 -4.60 6.73
CA GLU A 95 -9.23 -3.42 7.60
C GLU A 95 -10.00 -2.26 6.95
N LEU A 96 -9.84 -2.09 5.64
CA LEU A 96 -10.59 -1.09 4.89
C LEU A 96 -12.08 -1.42 4.84
N CYS A 97 -12.44 -2.67 4.56
CA CYS A 97 -13.83 -3.11 4.53
C CYS A 97 -14.51 -2.90 5.89
N GLN A 98 -13.84 -3.27 6.99
CA GLN A 98 -14.37 -3.09 8.33
C GLN A 98 -14.52 -1.61 8.71
N MET A 99 -13.57 -0.76 8.28
CA MET A 99 -13.68 0.70 8.43
C MET A 99 -14.90 1.25 7.68
N ILE A 100 -15.09 0.86 6.42
CA ILE A 100 -16.20 1.31 5.57
C ILE A 100 -17.54 0.89 6.17
N GLU A 101 -17.66 -0.36 6.62
CA GLU A 101 -18.88 -0.86 7.24
C GLU A 101 -19.25 -0.05 8.48
N ALA A 102 -18.28 0.21 9.36
CA ALA A 102 -18.48 1.02 10.55
C ALA A 102 -18.96 2.45 10.22
N LEU A 103 -18.39 3.05 9.16
CA LEU A 103 -18.79 4.39 8.73
C LEU A 103 -20.17 4.43 8.08
N ASN A 104 -20.53 3.42 7.30
CA ASN A 104 -21.88 3.30 6.75
C ASN A 104 -22.91 3.22 7.87
N GLN A 105 -22.68 2.38 8.88
CA GLN A 105 -23.57 2.28 10.05
C GLN A 105 -23.64 3.61 10.83
N ALA A 106 -22.52 4.31 10.99
CA ALA A 106 -22.49 5.60 11.68
C ALA A 106 -23.28 6.68 10.91
N MET A 107 -23.18 6.71 9.57
CA MET A 107 -23.96 7.60 8.72
C MET A 107 -25.46 7.29 8.80
N ASP A 108 -25.85 6.02 8.84
CA ASP A 108 -27.26 5.61 8.95
C ASP A 108 -27.86 6.00 10.32
N LEU A 109 -27.06 5.96 11.40
CA LEU A 109 -27.48 6.50 12.69
C LEU A 109 -27.67 8.02 12.64
N HIS A 110 -26.75 8.74 12.01
CA HIS A 110 -26.86 10.19 11.85
C HIS A 110 -28.13 10.59 11.09
N LEU A 111 -28.46 9.89 9.99
CA LEU A 111 -29.69 10.11 9.21
C LEU A 111 -30.97 9.86 10.03
N LYS A 112 -30.91 9.01 11.06
CA LYS A 112 -32.02 8.80 12.01
C LYS A 112 -32.10 9.88 13.10
N GLY A 113 -31.34 10.96 12.96
CA GLY A 113 -31.23 12.04 13.95
C GLY A 113 -30.33 11.70 15.15
N LYS A 114 -29.50 10.65 15.02
CA LYS A 114 -28.70 10.10 16.13
C LYS A 114 -27.22 10.17 15.80
N GLY A 115 -26.56 11.27 16.16
CA GLY A 115 -25.13 11.46 15.92
C GLY A 115 -24.79 12.85 15.39
N SER A 116 -23.49 13.15 15.32
CA SER A 116 -22.98 14.48 14.99
C SER A 116 -22.35 14.54 13.61
N LEU A 117 -22.88 15.42 12.75
CA LEU A 117 -22.28 15.73 11.45
C LEU A 117 -20.82 16.20 11.59
N THR A 118 -20.52 17.02 12.59
CA THR A 118 -19.16 17.50 12.87
C THR A 118 -18.16 16.36 13.08
N LYS A 119 -18.60 15.27 13.74
CA LYS A 119 -17.76 14.09 13.94
C LYS A 119 -17.56 13.30 12.64
N LEU A 120 -18.60 13.16 11.80
CA LEU A 120 -18.47 12.56 10.46
C LEU A 120 -17.52 13.36 9.56
N LEU A 121 -17.63 14.69 9.57
CA LEU A 121 -16.73 15.58 8.82
C LEU A 121 -15.27 15.48 9.27
N ARG A 122 -15.02 15.19 10.56
CA ARG A 122 -13.67 14.90 11.05
C ARG A 122 -13.13 13.61 10.43
N VAL A 123 -13.94 12.55 10.39
CA VAL A 123 -13.54 11.28 9.76
C VAL A 123 -13.36 11.42 8.25
N ARG A 124 -14.13 12.27 7.57
CA ARG A 124 -13.88 12.60 6.16
C ARG A 124 -12.46 13.10 5.91
N ARG A 125 -11.93 13.98 6.77
CA ARG A 125 -10.53 14.47 6.64
C ARG A 125 -9.53 13.32 6.72
N THR A 126 -9.82 12.37 7.59
CA THR A 126 -9.02 11.16 7.78
C THR A 126 -9.05 10.24 6.55
N LEU A 127 -10.23 10.04 5.93
CA LEU A 127 -10.37 9.30 4.68
C LEU A 127 -9.63 9.97 3.51
N LEU A 128 -9.69 11.30 3.39
CA LEU A 128 -8.93 12.05 2.39
C LEU A 128 -7.41 11.84 2.54
N TYR A 129 -6.92 11.76 3.77
CA TYR A 129 -5.52 11.44 4.01
C TYR A 129 -5.18 9.99 3.62
N LEU A 130 -6.06 9.03 3.91
CA LEU A 130 -5.89 7.64 3.49
C LEU A 130 -5.87 7.49 1.97
N ASP A 131 -6.81 8.15 1.26
CA ASP A 131 -6.83 8.21 -0.21
C ASP A 131 -5.48 8.68 -0.77
N LEU A 132 -4.93 9.78 -0.23
CA LEU A 132 -3.62 10.28 -0.63
C LEU A 132 -2.49 9.26 -0.39
N LEU A 133 -2.52 8.52 0.72
CA LEU A 133 -1.54 7.47 1.00
C LEU A 133 -1.65 6.31 0.00
N ILE A 134 -2.87 5.86 -0.31
CA ILE A 134 -3.11 4.79 -1.29
C ILE A 134 -2.60 5.22 -2.67
N ARG A 135 -2.88 6.46 -3.10
CA ARG A 135 -2.35 7.01 -4.37
C ARG A 135 -0.82 7.03 -4.40
N LYS A 136 -0.18 7.48 -3.31
CA LYS A 136 1.29 7.46 -3.19
C LYS A 136 1.85 6.05 -3.27
N PHE A 137 1.19 5.09 -2.64
CA PHE A 137 1.61 3.69 -2.69
C PHE A 137 1.49 3.11 -4.09
N LYS A 138 0.33 3.32 -4.75
CA LYS A 138 0.09 2.91 -6.14
C LYS A 138 1.18 3.44 -7.08
N ASN A 139 1.57 4.71 -6.95
CA ASN A 139 2.65 5.30 -7.75
C ASN A 139 4.01 4.61 -7.51
N LYS A 140 4.30 4.19 -6.27
CA LYS A 140 5.53 3.42 -5.97
C LYS A 140 5.50 2.03 -6.61
N ILE A 141 4.35 1.35 -6.62
CA ILE A 141 4.16 0.05 -7.26
C ILE A 141 4.37 0.15 -8.78
N VAL A 142 3.78 1.16 -9.41
CA VAL A 142 4.00 1.44 -10.85
C VAL A 142 5.47 1.72 -11.15
N SER A 143 6.15 2.50 -10.31
CA SER A 143 7.59 2.75 -10.46
C SER A 143 8.43 1.47 -10.36
N LEU A 144 8.07 0.54 -9.47
CA LEU A 144 8.73 -0.76 -9.36
C LEU A 144 8.49 -1.65 -10.59
N GLN A 145 7.25 -1.67 -11.12
CA GLN A 145 6.92 -2.40 -12.35
C GLN A 145 7.81 -1.96 -13.52
N LEU A 146 7.97 -0.64 -13.71
CA LEU A 146 8.79 -0.08 -14.79
C LEU A 146 10.27 -0.42 -14.60
N MET A 147 10.81 -0.24 -13.40
CA MET A 147 12.23 -0.43 -13.13
C MET A 147 12.64 -1.91 -13.23
N ASN A 148 11.85 -2.82 -12.66
CA ASN A 148 12.27 -4.22 -12.53
C ASN A 148 12.06 -5.02 -13.82
N ASN A 149 11.21 -4.55 -14.74
CA ASN A 149 11.09 -5.15 -16.07
C ASN A 149 12.43 -5.21 -16.81
N ALA A 150 13.29 -4.19 -16.64
CA ALA A 150 14.65 -4.21 -17.16
C ALA A 150 15.54 -5.20 -16.41
N LEU A 151 15.36 -5.36 -15.08
CA LEU A 151 16.26 -6.16 -14.24
C LEU A 151 16.09 -7.67 -14.41
N PHE A 152 14.91 -8.15 -14.79
CA PHE A 152 14.65 -9.57 -14.94
C PHE A 152 15.36 -10.24 -16.12
N SER A 153 15.89 -9.48 -17.09
CA SER A 153 16.64 -10.06 -18.22
C SER A 153 18.07 -10.47 -17.84
N PHE A 154 18.60 -9.98 -16.72
CA PHE A 154 20.04 -10.06 -16.42
C PHE A 154 20.49 -11.31 -15.64
N SER A 155 19.61 -12.00 -14.91
CA SER A 155 19.99 -13.22 -14.17
C SER A 155 18.91 -14.31 -14.19
N MET A 156 19.34 -15.56 -14.05
CA MET A 156 18.44 -16.72 -13.98
C MET A 156 17.64 -16.72 -12.66
N GLU A 157 18.24 -16.30 -11.54
CA GLU A 157 17.52 -16.19 -10.26
C GLU A 157 16.36 -15.18 -10.37
N MET A 158 16.62 -14.05 -11.03
CA MET A 158 15.61 -13.00 -11.24
C MET A 158 14.49 -13.48 -12.16
N LYS A 159 14.79 -14.26 -13.21
CA LYS A 159 13.76 -14.89 -14.07
C LYS A 159 12.84 -15.83 -13.29
N ASN A 160 13.38 -16.61 -12.36
CA ASN A 160 12.60 -17.59 -11.60
C ASN A 160 11.57 -16.96 -10.66
N ILE A 161 11.81 -15.73 -10.20
CA ILE A 161 10.92 -15.01 -9.27
C ILE A 161 10.03 -13.95 -9.97
N GLN A 162 10.26 -13.72 -11.27
CA GLN A 162 9.64 -12.64 -12.05
C GLN A 162 8.12 -12.76 -12.10
N ASP A 163 7.58 -13.95 -12.38
CA ASP A 163 6.15 -14.12 -12.63
C ASP A 163 5.32 -13.90 -11.36
N ALA A 164 5.77 -14.48 -10.23
CA ALA A 164 5.17 -14.23 -8.92
C ALA A 164 5.22 -12.74 -8.56
N TYR A 165 6.36 -12.09 -8.82
CA TYR A 165 6.51 -10.66 -8.56
C TYR A 165 5.56 -9.79 -9.39
N LYS A 166 5.46 -10.05 -10.70
CA LYS A 166 4.54 -9.33 -11.59
C LYS A 166 3.09 -9.55 -11.17
N SER A 167 2.71 -10.79 -10.87
CA SER A 167 1.37 -11.14 -10.39
C SER A 167 1.04 -10.36 -9.11
N ASN A 168 1.93 -10.36 -8.13
CA ASN A 168 1.76 -9.63 -6.88
C ASN A 168 1.60 -8.11 -7.09
N LEU A 169 2.42 -7.50 -7.95
CA LEU A 169 2.30 -6.08 -8.26
C LEU A 169 0.96 -5.74 -8.93
N ILE A 170 0.43 -6.62 -9.79
CA ILE A 170 -0.90 -6.46 -10.39
C ILE A 170 -1.98 -6.55 -9.32
N THR A 171 -1.94 -7.58 -8.46
CA THR A 171 -2.90 -7.76 -7.37
C THR A 171 -2.95 -6.53 -6.47
N ILE A 172 -1.80 -6.03 -6.01
CA ILE A 172 -1.73 -4.80 -5.21
C ILE A 172 -2.39 -3.63 -5.94
N ASN A 173 -2.07 -3.45 -7.22
CA ASN A 173 -2.58 -2.31 -7.99
C ASN A 173 -4.11 -2.36 -8.14
N THR A 174 -4.67 -3.56 -8.31
CA THR A 174 -6.12 -3.81 -8.36
C THR A 174 -6.77 -3.48 -7.02
N GLU A 175 -6.26 -4.05 -5.92
CA GLU A 175 -6.79 -3.83 -4.56
C GLU A 175 -6.71 -2.35 -4.15
N MET A 176 -5.60 -1.69 -4.43
CA MET A 176 -5.46 -0.26 -4.16
C MET A 176 -6.40 0.60 -5.01
N THR A 177 -6.79 0.14 -6.20
CA THR A 177 -7.78 0.86 -7.03
C THR A 177 -9.18 0.73 -6.43
N ALA A 178 -9.59 -0.48 -6.06
CA ALA A 178 -10.85 -0.71 -5.36
C ALA A 178 -10.91 0.09 -4.05
N ALA A 179 -9.80 0.15 -3.31
CA ALA A 179 -9.70 0.90 -2.07
C ALA A 179 -9.93 2.42 -2.24
N LEU A 180 -9.45 2.99 -3.34
CA LEU A 180 -9.70 4.40 -3.69
C LEU A 180 -11.17 4.63 -3.99
N GLU A 181 -11.79 3.75 -4.78
CA GLU A 181 -13.21 3.85 -5.12
C GLU A 181 -14.10 3.78 -3.88
N HIS A 182 -13.75 2.91 -2.93
CA HIS A 182 -14.46 2.83 -1.66
C HIS A 182 -14.28 4.08 -0.78
N CYS A 183 -13.05 4.60 -0.67
CA CYS A 183 -12.78 5.85 0.03
C CYS A 183 -13.61 7.00 -0.56
N ASP A 184 -13.55 7.17 -1.88
CA ASP A 184 -14.28 8.20 -2.63
C ASP A 184 -15.80 8.07 -2.41
N GLY A 185 -16.33 6.86 -2.46
CA GLY A 185 -17.75 6.59 -2.22
C GLY A 185 -18.22 7.03 -0.82
N ILE A 186 -17.42 6.74 0.23
CA ILE A 186 -17.75 7.15 1.60
C ILE A 186 -17.57 8.66 1.78
N ILE A 187 -16.54 9.26 1.21
CA ILE A 187 -16.33 10.71 1.25
C ILE A 187 -17.53 11.44 0.64
N GLN A 188 -17.95 11.05 -0.56
CA GLN A 188 -19.13 11.64 -1.23
C GLN A 188 -20.41 11.44 -0.41
N ARG A 189 -20.56 10.28 0.24
CA ARG A 189 -21.73 10.02 1.08
C ARG A 189 -21.75 10.93 2.32
N ILE A 190 -20.60 11.17 2.95
CA ILE A 190 -20.48 12.14 4.07
C ILE A 190 -20.77 13.56 3.60
N GLU A 191 -20.27 13.97 2.42
CA GLU A 191 -20.49 15.30 1.85
C GLU A 191 -21.97 15.58 1.54
N LYS A 192 -22.74 14.56 1.17
CA LYS A 192 -24.19 14.69 0.97
C LYS A 192 -24.98 14.85 2.27
N LEU A 193 -24.35 14.63 3.44
CA LEU A 193 -24.97 14.83 4.75
C LEU A 193 -24.74 16.24 5.31
N SER A 194 -23.82 17.01 4.72
CA SER A 194 -23.52 18.40 5.11
C SER A 194 -24.28 19.41 4.29
#